data_AF-A0A699SQE3-F1
#
_entry.id   AF-A0A699SQE3-F1
#
_cell.length_a   1.000
_cell.length_b   1.000
_cell.length_c   1.000
_cell.angle_alpha   90.00
_cell.angle_beta   90.00
_cell.angle_gamma   90.00
#
_symmetry.space_group_name_H-M   'P 1'
#
loop_
_entity.id
_entity.type
_entity.pdbx_description
1 polymer ?
#
loop_
_entity_poly.entity_id
_entity_poly.type
_entity_poly.pdbx_seq_one_letter_code
_entity_poly.pdbx_strand_id
1 'polypeptide(L)'
;DENTKFYHGILNKKRNQLCICGVLKDGMWIDNPVVVKKEFLKHISVRFQQPRRIRPVINIDFPCTISELKKNELEGDISYQEIKRAVWDCGIDKSPGPDGVTFGFIRRYWSLIEKDVVAAVQHFFTSNNFPKGCNASFIALIPKIPDAKLVKDF
;
A
#
# COMPACT_ATOMS: atom_id res chain seq x y z
N ASP A 1 11.94 17.02 -35.61
CA ASP A 1 10.91 17.59 -34.73
C ASP A 1 10.07 16.45 -34.19
N GLU A 2 10.43 15.92 -33.01
CA GLU A 2 9.95 14.62 -32.51
C GLU A 2 8.60 14.70 -31.78
N ASN A 3 7.62 15.43 -32.33
CA ASN A 3 6.28 15.57 -31.73
C ASN A 3 6.27 16.00 -30.24
N THR A 4 7.36 16.58 -29.74
CA THR A 4 7.54 16.89 -28.31
C THR A 4 6.49 17.86 -27.81
N LYS A 5 6.09 18.85 -28.62
CA LYS A 5 5.00 19.79 -28.29
C LYS A 5 3.66 19.09 -28.02
N PHE A 6 3.32 18.06 -28.80
CA PHE A 6 2.09 17.29 -28.62
C PHE A 6 2.12 16.52 -27.30
N TYR A 7 3.21 15.79 -27.04
CA TYR A 7 3.37 15.04 -25.78
C TYR A 7 3.45 15.96 -24.55
N HIS A 8 4.16 17.10 -24.65
CA HIS A 8 4.18 18.12 -23.60
C HIS A 8 2.79 18.71 -23.36
N GLY A 9 1.99 18.92 -24.40
CA GLY A 9 0.60 19.36 -24.27
C GLY A 9 -0.27 18.37 -23.49
N ILE A 10 -0.15 17.07 -23.78
CA ILE A 10 -0.85 16.00 -23.05
C ILE A 10 -0.41 15.95 -21.58
N LEU A 11 0.91 16.03 -21.33
CA LEU A 11 1.46 16.00 -19.97
C LEU A 11 1.00 17.22 -19.15
N ASN A 12 1.00 18.41 -19.74
CA ASN A 12 0.53 19.62 -19.08
C ASN A 12 -0.96 19.55 -18.77
N LYS A 13 -1.78 19.04 -19.70
CA LYS A 13 -3.21 18.81 -19.45
C LYS A 13 -3.42 17.84 -18.29
N LYS A 14 -2.70 16.72 -18.26
CA LYS A 14 -2.76 15.75 -17.14
C LYS A 14 -2.30 16.36 -15.83
N ARG A 15 -1.20 17.12 -15.82
CA ARG A 15 -0.71 17.81 -14.62
C ARG A 15 -1.75 18.79 -14.07
N ASN A 16 -2.39 19.56 -14.94
CA ASN A 16 -3.44 20.49 -14.54
C ASN A 16 -4.67 19.76 -13.98
N GLN A 17 -5.03 18.59 -14.52
CA GLN A 17 -6.16 17.78 -14.03
C GLN A 17 -5.86 17.05 -12.71
N LEU A 18 -4.60 16.64 -12.48
CA LEU A 18 -4.19 15.91 -11.27
C LEU A 18 -3.71 16.84 -10.16
N CYS A 19 -3.54 18.14 -10.44
CA CYS A 19 -3.09 19.12 -9.46
C CYS A 19 -4.15 19.33 -8.38
N ILE A 20 -3.76 19.16 -7.12
CA ILE A 20 -4.60 19.49 -5.97
C ILE A 20 -4.43 20.98 -5.68
N CYS A 21 -5.27 21.80 -6.29
CA CYS A 21 -5.29 23.26 -6.06
C CYS A 21 -5.94 23.65 -4.73
N GLY A 22 -6.74 22.76 -4.15
CA GLY A 22 -7.47 22.97 -2.92
C GLY A 22 -8.50 21.86 -2.70
N VAL A 23 -9.15 21.89 -1.54
CA VAL A 23 -10.27 20.99 -1.24
C VAL A 23 -11.42 21.76 -0.59
N LEU A 24 -12.64 21.27 -0.78
CA LEU A 24 -13.84 21.78 -0.13
C LEU A 24 -13.99 21.06 1.22
N LYS A 25 -14.11 21.83 2.29
CA LYS A 25 -14.33 21.33 3.64
C LYS A 25 -15.48 22.09 4.29
N ASP A 26 -16.52 21.38 4.73
CA ASP A 26 -17.68 21.97 5.40
C ASP A 26 -18.29 23.16 4.63
N GLY A 27 -18.29 23.09 3.30
CA GLY A 27 -18.78 24.16 2.40
C GLY A 27 -17.78 25.28 2.10
N MET A 28 -16.60 25.29 2.73
CA MET A 28 -15.56 26.29 2.51
C MET A 28 -14.41 25.74 1.66
N TRP A 29 -13.97 26.50 0.66
CA TRP A 29 -12.80 26.15 -0.14
C TRP A 29 -11.51 26.47 0.63
N ILE A 30 -10.62 25.49 0.75
CA ILE A 30 -9.28 25.67 1.31
C ILE A 30 -8.23 25.40 0.24
N ASP A 31 -7.33 26.34 0.04
CA ASP A 31 -6.26 26.29 -0.96
C ASP A 31 -4.86 26.48 -0.35
N ASN A 32 -4.76 26.88 0.91
CA ASN A 32 -3.49 26.93 1.63
C ASN A 32 -2.86 25.52 1.69
N PRO A 33 -1.68 25.29 1.09
CA PRO A 33 -1.11 23.95 0.97
C PRO A 33 -0.85 23.25 2.31
N VAL A 34 -0.55 24.01 3.37
CA VAL A 34 -0.32 23.46 4.71
C VAL A 34 -1.63 22.93 5.29
N VAL A 35 -2.72 23.68 5.13
CA VAL A 35 -4.06 23.29 5.61
C VAL A 35 -4.58 22.10 4.80
N VAL A 36 -4.44 22.12 3.47
CA VAL A 36 -4.84 21.02 2.58
C VAL A 36 -4.12 19.72 2.98
N LYS A 37 -2.80 19.76 3.16
CA LYS A 37 -2.01 18.59 3.63
C LYS A 37 -2.52 18.06 4.97
N LYS A 38 -2.83 18.96 5.91
CA LYS A 38 -3.35 18.59 7.23
C LYS A 38 -4.71 17.89 7.14
N GLU A 39 -5.59 18.33 6.24
CA GLU A 39 -6.89 17.68 6.03
C GLU A 39 -6.76 16.28 5.43
N PHE A 40 -5.90 16.10 4.41
CA PHE A 40 -5.60 14.76 3.88
C PHE A 40 -4.99 13.85 4.94
N LEU A 41 -4.00 14.36 5.68
CA LEU A 41 -3.36 13.59 6.76
C LEU A 41 -4.38 13.17 7.81
N LYS A 42 -5.26 14.08 8.25
CA LYS A 42 -6.32 13.78 9.22
C LYS A 42 -7.26 12.70 8.67
N HIS A 43 -7.74 12.86 7.44
CA HIS A 43 -8.66 11.91 6.82
C HIS A 43 -8.06 10.50 6.75
N ILE A 44 -6.83 10.40 6.25
CA ILE A 44 -6.14 9.12 6.10
C ILE A 44 -5.81 8.55 7.47
N SER A 45 -5.27 9.34 8.40
CA SER A 45 -4.91 8.86 9.75
C SER A 45 -6.11 8.23 10.47
N VAL A 46 -7.30 8.83 10.38
CA VAL A 46 -8.53 8.26 10.97
C VAL A 46 -8.88 6.90 10.38
N ARG A 47 -8.63 6.67 9.09
CA ARG A 47 -8.88 5.37 8.42
C ARG A 47 -7.87 4.30 8.84
N PHE A 48 -6.63 4.69 9.12
CA PHE A 48 -5.56 3.79 9.55
C PHE A 48 -5.48 3.62 11.07
N GLN A 49 -6.37 4.26 11.84
CA GLN A 49 -6.49 4.03 13.27
C GLN A 49 -7.02 2.62 13.56
N GLN A 50 -6.52 2.02 14.64
CA GLN A 50 -7.01 0.73 15.10
C GLN A 50 -8.52 0.84 15.40
N PRO A 51 -9.37 -0.07 14.86
CA PRO A 51 -10.76 -0.15 15.25
C PRO A 51 -10.89 -0.32 16.77
N ARG A 52 -12.04 0.07 17.33
CA ARG A 52 -12.32 -0.14 18.77
C ARG A 52 -11.98 -1.58 19.16
N ARG A 53 -11.30 -1.77 20.29
CA ARG A 53 -10.82 -3.08 20.79
C ARG A 53 -11.92 -4.11 21.09
N ILE A 54 -13.19 -3.75 20.91
CA ILE A 54 -14.30 -4.67 21.07
C ILE A 54 -14.27 -5.61 19.88
N ARG A 55 -13.54 -6.72 20.01
CA ARG A 55 -13.70 -7.86 19.12
C ARG A 55 -15.04 -8.50 19.42
N PRO A 56 -15.95 -8.62 18.44
CA PRO A 56 -17.18 -9.36 18.67
C PRO A 56 -16.82 -10.79 19.05
N VAL A 57 -17.43 -11.28 20.14
CA VAL A 57 -17.34 -12.70 20.49
C VAL A 57 -18.26 -13.44 19.54
N ILE A 58 -17.67 -14.22 18.63
CA ILE A 58 -18.41 -15.07 17.73
C ILE A 58 -18.77 -16.33 18.52
N ASN A 59 -19.94 -16.32 19.17
CA ASN A 59 -20.48 -17.48 19.89
C ASN A 59 -21.40 -18.28 18.96
N ILE A 60 -20.81 -18.86 17.92
CA ILE A 60 -21.52 -19.64 16.91
C ILE A 60 -20.70 -20.89 16.65
N ASP A 61 -21.35 -22.04 16.61
CA ASP A 61 -20.72 -23.26 16.13
C ASP A 61 -20.50 -23.13 14.61
N PHE A 62 -19.29 -23.49 14.16
CA PHE A 62 -18.96 -23.54 12.74
C PHE A 62 -19.19 -24.97 12.24
N PRO A 63 -20.36 -25.31 11.65
CA PRO A 63 -20.67 -26.68 11.27
C PRO A 63 -19.80 -27.20 10.12
N CYS A 64 -19.25 -26.29 9.31
CA CYS A 64 -18.32 -26.62 8.23
C CYS A 64 -16.90 -26.28 8.68
N THR A 65 -16.16 -27.31 9.09
CA THR A 65 -14.73 -27.19 9.40
C THR A 65 -13.89 -27.69 8.23
N ILE A 66 -12.67 -27.17 8.12
CA ILE A 66 -11.67 -27.69 7.20
C ILE A 66 -11.09 -29.00 7.75
N SER A 67 -10.54 -29.84 6.87
CA SER A 67 -9.86 -31.06 7.30
C SER A 67 -8.63 -30.73 8.17
N GLU A 68 -8.26 -31.65 9.05
CA GLU A 68 -7.08 -31.49 9.92
C GLU A 68 -5.81 -31.24 9.11
N LEU A 69 -5.67 -31.91 7.97
CA LEU A 69 -4.57 -31.70 7.04
C LEU A 69 -4.50 -30.26 6.56
N LYS A 70 -5.64 -29.67 6.16
CA LYS A 70 -5.70 -28.29 5.69
C LYS A 70 -5.49 -27.28 6.81
N LYS A 71 -5.90 -27.63 8.03
CA LYS A 71 -5.62 -26.82 9.22
C LYS A 71 -4.11 -26.75 9.48
N ASN A 72 -3.44 -27.91 9.48
CA ASN A 72 -1.99 -27.99 9.65
C ASN A 72 -1.24 -27.26 8.53
N GLU A 73 -1.74 -27.28 7.29
CA GLU A 73 -1.17 -26.49 6.19
C GLU A 73 -1.29 -24.97 6.42
N LEU A 74 -2.42 -24.49 6.94
CA LEU A 74 -2.66 -23.06 7.18
C LEU A 74 -1.96 -22.51 8.42
N GLU A 75 -1.75 -23.37 9.43
CA GLU A 75 -1.09 -23.02 10.70
C GLU A 75 0.40 -23.34 10.69
N GLY A 76 0.92 -23.91 9.59
CA GLY A 76 2.32 -24.28 9.44
C GLY A 76 3.27 -23.07 9.29
N ASP A 77 4.56 -23.34 9.45
CA ASP A 77 5.60 -22.34 9.23
C ASP A 77 5.70 -21.92 7.76
N ILE A 78 5.98 -20.64 7.54
CA ILE A 78 6.12 -20.11 6.18
C ILE A 78 7.37 -20.67 5.49
N SER A 79 7.16 -21.27 4.33
CA SER A 79 8.20 -21.94 3.56
C SER A 79 8.95 -21.00 2.62
N TYR A 80 10.19 -21.38 2.26
CA TYR A 80 10.96 -20.70 1.21
C TYR A 80 10.16 -20.57 -0.10
N GLN A 81 9.43 -21.62 -0.49
CA GLN A 81 8.68 -21.64 -1.74
C GLN A 81 7.52 -20.66 -1.73
N GLU A 82 6.83 -20.50 -0.59
CA GLU A 82 5.77 -19.50 -0.43
C GLU A 82 6.32 -18.08 -0.54
N ILE A 83 7.45 -17.81 0.13
CA ILE A 83 8.10 -16.50 0.10
C ILE A 83 8.55 -16.16 -1.32
N LYS A 84 9.25 -17.09 -1.98
CA LYS A 84 9.72 -16.89 -3.35
C LYS A 84 8.56 -16.70 -4.32
N ARG A 85 7.51 -17.52 -4.21
CA ARG A 85 6.31 -17.38 -5.04
C ARG A 85 5.67 -16.01 -4.85
N ALA A 86 5.51 -15.56 -3.60
CA ALA A 86 4.95 -14.24 -3.31
C ALA A 86 5.78 -13.10 -3.93
N VAL A 87 7.11 -13.19 -3.93
CA VAL A 87 8.01 -12.23 -4.60
C VAL A 87 7.83 -12.26 -6.12
N TRP A 88 7.57 -13.43 -6.73
CA TRP A 88 7.39 -13.57 -8.18
C TRP A 88 6.00 -13.16 -8.66
N ASP A 89 4.97 -13.35 -7.83
CA ASP A 89 3.60 -12.92 -8.08
C ASP A 89 3.48 -11.38 -8.03
N CYS A 90 4.45 -10.72 -7.39
CA CYS A 90 4.57 -9.26 -7.44
C CYS A 90 5.07 -8.79 -8.82
N GLY A 91 4.42 -7.74 -9.34
CA GLY A 91 4.86 -7.07 -10.57
C GLY A 91 6.24 -6.42 -10.42
N ILE A 92 7.09 -6.53 -11.45
CA ILE A 92 8.47 -6.03 -11.42
C ILE A 92 8.57 -4.49 -11.41
N ASP A 93 7.55 -3.83 -11.95
CA ASP A 93 7.46 -2.40 -12.25
C ASP A 93 6.50 -1.66 -11.30
N LYS A 94 6.20 -2.28 -10.14
CA LYS A 94 5.42 -1.62 -9.09
C LYS A 94 6.20 -0.46 -8.48
N SER A 95 5.46 0.53 -8.00
CA SER A 95 6.03 1.71 -7.34
C SER A 95 6.87 1.29 -6.14
N PRO A 96 8.12 1.77 -6.02
CA PRO A 96 8.98 1.43 -4.91
C PRO A 96 8.51 2.09 -3.61
N GLY A 97 9.00 1.57 -2.49
CA GLY A 97 8.90 2.25 -1.21
C GLY A 97 9.82 3.48 -1.14
N PRO A 98 9.92 4.12 0.04
CA PRO A 98 10.84 5.23 0.28
C PRO A 98 12.33 4.91 0.06
N ASP A 99 12.68 3.62 0.02
CA ASP A 99 14.02 3.11 -0.26
C ASP A 99 14.37 3.04 -1.75
N GLY A 100 13.39 3.22 -2.64
CA GLY A 100 13.58 3.12 -4.10
C GLY A 100 13.73 1.69 -4.62
N VAL A 101 13.57 0.66 -3.79
CA VAL A 101 13.76 -0.74 -4.20
C VAL A 101 12.47 -1.30 -4.80
N THR A 102 12.58 -1.90 -5.98
CA THR A 102 11.44 -2.55 -6.67
C THR A 102 11.53 -4.07 -6.58
N PHE A 103 10.41 -4.76 -6.81
CA PHE A 103 10.41 -6.21 -6.98
C PHE A 103 11.26 -6.67 -8.18
N GLY A 104 11.42 -5.83 -9.21
CA GLY A 104 12.36 -6.08 -10.30
C GLY A 104 13.81 -6.18 -9.81
N PHE A 105 14.22 -5.32 -8.89
CA PHE A 105 15.54 -5.40 -8.24
C PHE A 105 15.67 -6.68 -7.41
N ILE A 106 14.69 -6.96 -6.54
CA ILE A 106 14.69 -8.14 -5.67
C ILE A 106 14.79 -9.44 -6.49
N ARG A 107 14.00 -9.55 -7.56
CA ARG A 107 14.03 -10.71 -8.46
C ARG A 107 15.35 -10.83 -9.21
N ARG A 108 15.90 -9.72 -9.68
CA ARG A 108 17.18 -9.70 -10.41
C ARG A 108 18.35 -10.18 -9.55
N TYR A 109 18.36 -9.80 -8.27
CA TYR A 109 19.43 -10.13 -7.32
C TYR A 109 19.04 -11.24 -6.33
N TRP A 110 17.97 -12.00 -6.62
CA TRP A 110 17.42 -12.99 -5.69
C TRP A 110 18.47 -13.97 -5.19
N SER A 111 19.30 -14.52 -6.08
CA SER A 111 20.37 -15.47 -5.70
C SER A 111 21.40 -14.89 -4.73
N LEU A 112 21.52 -13.57 -4.63
CA LEU A 112 22.39 -12.88 -3.69
C LEU A 112 21.70 -12.63 -2.34
N ILE A 113 20.41 -12.28 -2.35
CA ILE A 113 19.69 -11.77 -1.16
C ILE A 113 18.67 -12.75 -0.57
N GLU A 114 18.41 -13.90 -1.21
CA GLU A 114 17.31 -14.80 -0.83
C GLU A 114 17.39 -15.27 0.62
N LYS A 115 18.61 -15.50 1.13
CA LYS A 115 18.81 -15.95 2.50
C LYS A 115 18.35 -14.90 3.51
N ASP A 116 18.71 -13.65 3.28
CA ASP A 116 18.36 -12.54 4.16
C ASP A 116 16.85 -12.24 4.11
N VAL A 117 16.27 -12.24 2.90
CA VAL A 117 14.83 -12.02 2.71
C VAL A 117 14.02 -13.12 3.41
N VAL A 118 14.40 -14.38 3.21
CA VAL A 118 13.69 -15.52 3.80
C VAL A 118 13.81 -15.50 5.32
N ALA A 119 15.02 -15.26 5.86
CA ALA A 119 15.23 -15.15 7.29
C ALA A 119 14.41 -14.00 7.91
N ALA A 120 14.36 -12.84 7.26
CA ALA A 120 13.58 -11.70 7.74
C ALA A 120 12.08 -11.99 7.80
N VAL A 121 11.52 -12.64 6.76
CA VAL A 121 10.10 -13.00 6.72
C VAL A 121 9.78 -14.07 7.75
N GLN A 122 10.56 -15.14 7.84
CA GLN A 122 10.35 -16.20 8.85
C GLN A 122 10.47 -15.67 10.28
N HIS A 123 11.44 -14.77 10.53
CA HIS A 123 11.56 -14.10 11.82
C HIS A 123 10.32 -13.28 12.15
N PHE A 124 9.71 -12.58 11.19
CA PHE A 124 8.46 -11.84 11.42
C PHE A 124 7.31 -12.76 11.85
N PHE A 125 7.11 -13.89 11.18
CA PHE A 125 6.02 -14.83 11.51
C PHE A 125 6.21 -15.54 12.86
N THR A 126 7.45 -15.73 13.29
CA THR A 126 7.76 -16.37 14.59
C THR A 126 7.78 -15.39 15.76
N SER A 127 8.32 -14.18 15.56
CA SER A 127 8.48 -13.17 16.62
C SER A 127 7.33 -12.16 16.70
N ASN A 128 6.45 -12.10 15.69
CA ASN A 128 5.48 -11.03 15.48
C ASN A 128 6.10 -9.62 15.52
N ASN A 129 7.40 -9.51 15.24
CA ASN A 129 8.14 -8.26 15.30
C ASN A 129 8.68 -7.89 13.92
N PHE A 130 8.50 -6.62 13.55
CA PHE A 130 8.92 -6.07 12.27
C PHE A 130 9.74 -4.81 12.53
N PRO A 131 10.94 -4.65 11.91
CA PRO A 131 11.76 -3.47 12.16
C PRO A 131 11.01 -2.19 11.81
N LYS A 132 11.23 -1.15 12.63
CA LYS A 132 10.62 0.17 12.41
C LYS A 132 11.02 0.70 11.04
N GLY A 133 10.04 1.13 10.26
CA GLY A 133 10.26 1.70 8.93
C GLY A 133 10.16 0.70 7.78
N CYS A 134 10.14 -0.61 8.02
CA CYS A 134 9.96 -1.59 6.94
C CYS A 134 8.56 -1.52 6.28
N ASN A 135 7.58 -0.90 6.95
CA ASN A 135 6.25 -0.61 6.40
C ASN A 135 6.06 0.87 6.01
N ALA A 136 7.14 1.65 5.95
CA ALA A 136 7.07 3.03 5.50
C ALA A 136 6.63 3.07 4.03
N SER A 137 5.65 3.91 3.73
CA SER A 137 5.11 4.07 2.38
C SER A 137 4.81 5.54 2.10
N PHE A 138 4.85 5.91 0.82
CA PHE A 138 4.34 7.19 0.37
C PHE A 138 2.85 7.08 0.06
N ILE A 139 2.09 8.09 0.45
CA ILE A 139 0.69 8.23 0.05
C ILE A 139 0.65 9.00 -1.28
N ALA A 140 0.18 8.34 -2.33
CA ALA A 140 -0.17 8.99 -3.59
C ALA A 140 -1.66 9.33 -3.57
N LEU A 141 -1.99 10.62 -3.73
CA LEU A 141 -3.37 11.08 -3.85
C LEU A 141 -3.78 11.03 -5.33
N ILE A 142 -4.74 10.19 -5.67
CA ILE A 142 -5.21 9.99 -7.04
C ILE A 142 -6.69 10.34 -7.10
N PRO A 143 -7.11 11.36 -7.87
CA PRO A 143 -8.52 11.66 -8.04
C PRO A 143 -9.30 10.43 -8.54
N LYS A 144 -10.38 10.08 -7.84
CA LYS A 144 -11.32 9.02 -8.23
C LYS A 144 -12.33 9.50 -9.27
N ILE A 145 -12.60 10.80 -9.29
CA ILE A 145 -13.54 11.46 -10.21
C ILE A 145 -12.90 12.69 -10.86
N PRO A 146 -13.38 13.11 -12.05
CA PRO A 146 -13.03 14.42 -12.60
C PRO A 146 -13.42 15.54 -11.64
N ASP A 147 -12.60 16.59 -11.60
CA ASP A 147 -12.84 17.78 -10.78
C ASP A 147 -13.09 17.46 -9.30
N ALA A 148 -12.31 16.52 -8.74
CA ALA A 148 -12.35 16.12 -7.33
C ALA A 148 -12.19 17.34 -6.40
N LYS A 149 -13.16 17.55 -5.51
CA LYS A 149 -13.18 18.71 -4.60
C LYS A 149 -13.08 18.30 -3.15
N LEU A 150 -13.64 17.17 -2.76
CA LEU A 150 -13.63 16.69 -1.39
C LEU A 150 -12.44 15.76 -1.18
N VAL A 151 -11.91 15.70 0.04
CA VAL A 151 -10.81 14.78 0.39
C VAL A 151 -11.14 13.31 0.04
N LYS A 152 -12.43 12.92 0.13
CA LYS A 152 -12.90 11.57 -0.21
C LYS A 152 -12.92 11.26 -1.71
N ASP A 153 -12.87 12.30 -2.54
CA ASP A 153 -12.91 12.22 -4.00
C ASP A 153 -11.52 11.86 -4.58
N PHE A 154 -10.49 11.85 -3.74
CA PHE A 154 -9.16 11.29 -3.96
C PHE A 154 -9.05 9.98 -3.18
#